data_AF-A0A9D7LCT5-F1
#
_entry.id   AF-A0A9D7LCT5-F1
#
_cell.length_a   1.000
_cell.length_b   1.000
_cell.length_c   1.000
_cell.angle_alpha   90.00
_cell.angle_beta   90.00
_cell.angle_gamma   90.00
#
_symmetry.space_group_name_H-M   'P 1'
#
loop_
_entity.id
_entity.type
_entity.pdbx_description
1 polymer ?
#
loop_
_entity_poly.entity_id
_entity_poly.type
_entity_poly.pdbx_seq_one_letter_code
_entity_poly.pdbx_strand_id
1 'polypeptide(L)'
;MSNADLREQFGRIFYRFSGYDDCTDELYAIPEVRRYLRRWHELQPYWLFFGSFEDATLKLLYLALLDSVDCFQFSKEGVACACFDLHTMTTILAEDLDRADQLCERIGVSPAKRLQRAKQALHYFGLEGPR
;
A
#
# COMPACT_ATOMS: atom_id res chain seq x y z
N MET A 1 -17.01 2.61 -17.06
CA MET A 1 -17.12 1.98 -15.73
C MET A 1 -18.08 2.80 -14.89
N SER A 2 -19.14 2.21 -14.38
CA SER A 2 -20.16 2.86 -13.56
C SER A 2 -19.69 3.02 -12.11
N ASN A 3 -20.37 3.86 -11.31
CA ASN A 3 -20.13 3.93 -9.87
C ASN A 3 -20.43 2.60 -9.15
N ALA A 4 -21.34 1.77 -9.70
CA ALA A 4 -21.58 0.44 -9.16
C ALA A 4 -20.37 -0.47 -9.40
N ASP A 5 -19.85 -0.50 -10.63
CA ASP A 5 -18.67 -1.28 -11.01
C ASP A 5 -17.45 -0.89 -10.15
N LEU A 6 -17.25 0.42 -9.89
CA LEU A 6 -16.18 0.91 -9.02
C LEU A 6 -16.30 0.41 -7.58
N ARG A 7 -17.51 0.43 -7.01
CA ARG A 7 -17.76 -0.09 -5.66
C ARG A 7 -17.50 -1.59 -5.56
N GLU A 8 -17.72 -2.32 -6.65
CA GLU A 8 -17.41 -3.75 -6.69
C GLU A 8 -15.90 -4.02 -6.63
N GLN A 9 -15.06 -3.09 -7.11
CA GLN A 9 -13.60 -3.25 -7.04
C GLN A 9 -12.98 -2.78 -5.72
N PHE A 10 -13.78 -2.24 -4.81
CA PHE A 10 -13.31 -1.73 -3.52
C PHE A 10 -12.62 -2.82 -2.68
N GLY A 11 -11.31 -2.65 -2.47
CA GLY A 11 -10.47 -3.58 -1.72
C GLY A 11 -10.28 -4.96 -2.35
N ARG A 12 -10.53 -5.13 -3.67
CA ARG A 12 -10.47 -6.43 -4.35
C ARG A 12 -9.27 -6.62 -5.29
N ILE A 13 -8.51 -5.58 -5.57
CA ILE A 13 -7.40 -5.64 -6.53
C ILE A 13 -6.14 -6.13 -5.83
N PHE A 14 -5.59 -7.23 -6.31
CA PHE A 14 -4.25 -7.68 -5.94
C PHE A 14 -3.24 -7.10 -6.91
N TYR A 15 -2.19 -6.50 -6.38
CA TYR A 15 -1.05 -6.07 -7.19
C TYR A 15 -0.06 -7.22 -7.30
N ARG A 16 0.53 -7.42 -8.47
CA ARG A 16 1.56 -8.44 -8.67
C ARG A 16 2.60 -7.92 -9.65
N PHE A 17 3.86 -8.15 -9.30
CA PHE A 17 5.01 -7.87 -10.13
C PHE A 17 5.77 -9.17 -10.33
N SER A 18 6.13 -9.45 -11.56
CA SER A 18 6.81 -10.69 -11.97
C SER A 18 7.99 -10.35 -12.87
N GLY A 19 8.95 -11.27 -12.98
CA GLY A 19 10.17 -11.05 -13.78
C GLY A 19 11.34 -10.48 -12.98
N TYR A 20 11.22 -10.46 -11.66
CA TYR A 20 12.30 -10.15 -10.71
C TYR A 20 12.58 -11.34 -9.78
N ASP A 21 12.05 -12.52 -10.11
CA ASP A 21 12.16 -13.73 -9.29
C ASP A 21 13.62 -14.23 -9.15
N ASP A 22 14.48 -13.85 -10.09
CA ASP A 22 15.92 -14.13 -10.07
C ASP A 22 16.74 -13.02 -9.37
N CYS A 23 16.10 -11.93 -8.94
CA CYS A 23 16.77 -10.84 -8.22
C CYS A 23 16.92 -11.20 -6.74
N THR A 24 18.11 -10.95 -6.19
CA THR A 24 18.37 -11.14 -4.75
C THR A 24 17.74 -10.07 -3.88
N ASP A 25 17.48 -8.91 -4.48
CA ASP A 25 16.94 -7.74 -3.81
C ASP A 25 15.41 -7.74 -3.86
N GLU A 26 14.78 -7.28 -2.78
CA GLU A 26 13.34 -7.04 -2.72
C GLU A 26 12.91 -5.97 -3.73
N LEU A 27 11.67 -6.03 -4.22
CA LEU A 27 11.15 -5.08 -5.23
C LEU A 27 11.32 -3.60 -4.84
N TYR A 28 11.18 -3.30 -3.55
CA TYR A 28 11.33 -1.94 -3.02
C TYR A 28 12.80 -1.50 -2.87
N ALA A 29 13.77 -2.39 -3.10
CA ALA A 29 15.20 -2.08 -3.12
C ALA A 29 15.74 -1.90 -4.55
N ILE A 30 15.06 -2.43 -5.57
CA ILE A 30 15.48 -2.33 -6.97
C ILE A 30 15.20 -0.91 -7.54
N PRO A 31 16.21 -0.13 -7.96
CA PRO A 31 16.03 1.28 -8.34
C PRO A 31 15.03 1.53 -9.48
N GLU A 32 15.07 0.73 -10.55
CA GLU A 32 14.17 0.85 -11.68
C GLU A 32 12.72 0.51 -11.32
N VAL A 33 12.52 -0.47 -10.43
CA VAL A 33 11.21 -0.82 -9.90
C VAL A 33 10.67 0.33 -9.06
N ARG A 34 11.47 0.88 -8.13
CA ARG A 34 11.06 2.05 -7.34
C ARG A 34 10.66 3.23 -8.21
N ARG A 35 11.46 3.55 -9.24
CA ARG A 35 11.15 4.63 -10.19
C ARG A 35 9.82 4.38 -10.91
N TYR A 36 9.59 3.15 -11.36
CA TYR A 36 8.32 2.78 -11.97
C TYR A 36 7.15 2.91 -10.99
N LEU A 37 7.28 2.37 -9.77
CA LEU A 37 6.22 2.38 -8.76
C LEU A 37 5.86 3.79 -8.31
N ARG A 38 6.84 4.67 -8.10
CA ARG A 38 6.62 6.08 -7.79
C ARG A 38 5.85 6.76 -8.92
N ARG A 39 6.26 6.54 -10.16
CA ARG A 39 5.55 7.09 -11.33
C ARG A 39 4.14 6.53 -11.44
N TRP A 40 3.94 5.25 -11.12
CA TRP A 40 2.62 4.64 -11.15
C TRP A 40 1.71 5.22 -10.06
N HIS A 41 2.24 5.45 -8.86
CA HIS A 41 1.52 6.08 -7.74
C HIS A 41 1.05 7.48 -8.09
N GLU A 42 1.93 8.31 -8.69
CA GLU A 42 1.57 9.64 -9.18
C GLU A 42 0.42 9.62 -10.18
N LEU A 43 0.39 8.63 -11.06
CA LEU A 43 -0.63 8.50 -12.10
C LEU A 43 -1.93 7.90 -11.56
N GLN A 44 -1.88 7.06 -10.53
CA GLN A 44 -3.01 6.32 -9.98
C GLN A 44 -2.97 6.30 -8.44
N PRO A 45 -3.27 7.42 -7.75
CA PRO A 45 -3.15 7.55 -6.30
C PRO A 45 -4.37 6.97 -5.55
N TYR A 46 -4.85 5.80 -6.00
CA TYR A 46 -6.03 5.11 -5.45
C TYR A 46 -5.72 3.69 -5.00
N TRP A 47 -4.45 3.41 -4.70
CA TRP A 47 -3.98 2.09 -4.30
C TRP A 47 -4.74 1.53 -3.10
N LEU A 48 -5.02 2.36 -2.08
CA LEU A 48 -5.77 1.95 -0.88
C LEU A 48 -7.27 1.75 -1.11
N PHE A 49 -7.85 2.43 -2.10
CA PHE A 49 -9.24 2.22 -2.47
C PHE A 49 -9.42 0.82 -3.08
N PHE A 50 -8.57 0.48 -4.04
CA PHE A 50 -8.70 -0.77 -4.79
C PHE A 50 -8.02 -1.97 -4.13
N GLY A 51 -6.90 -1.76 -3.44
CA GLY A 51 -5.96 -2.82 -3.09
C GLY A 51 -6.47 -3.81 -2.06
N SER A 52 -6.24 -5.10 -2.24
CA SER A 52 -6.49 -6.10 -1.20
C SER A 52 -5.53 -5.93 -0.02
N PHE A 53 -5.99 -6.28 1.19
CA PHE A 53 -5.16 -6.34 2.40
C PHE A 53 -4.82 -7.78 2.80
N GLU A 54 -5.07 -8.75 1.91
CA GLU A 54 -4.85 -10.19 2.18
C GLU A 54 -3.38 -10.62 2.02
N ASP A 55 -2.54 -9.82 1.34
CA ASP A 55 -1.11 -10.09 1.15
C ASP A 55 -0.24 -8.89 1.52
N ALA A 56 1.08 -9.05 1.55
CA ALA A 56 2.01 -7.98 1.90
C ALA A 56 2.31 -6.98 0.76
N THR A 57 1.66 -7.10 -0.41
CA THR A 57 2.09 -6.37 -1.61
C THR A 57 1.96 -4.86 -1.46
N LEU A 58 0.87 -4.37 -0.86
CA LEU A 58 0.73 -2.94 -0.61
C LEU A 58 1.84 -2.42 0.31
N LYS A 59 2.29 -3.16 1.33
CA LYS A 59 3.43 -2.74 2.16
C LYS A 59 4.69 -2.54 1.32
N LEU A 60 4.99 -3.49 0.43
CA LEU A 60 6.14 -3.40 -0.48
C LEU A 60 6.03 -2.18 -1.41
N LEU A 61 4.83 -1.93 -1.93
CA LEU A 61 4.55 -0.77 -2.77
C LEU A 61 4.83 0.55 -2.04
N TYR A 62 4.35 0.69 -0.81
CA TYR A 62 4.59 1.88 -0.01
C TYR A 62 6.07 2.06 0.37
N LEU A 63 6.79 0.97 0.65
CA LEU A 63 8.25 1.03 0.87
C LEU A 63 8.99 1.58 -0.35
N ALA A 64 8.55 1.25 -1.57
CA ALA A 64 9.17 1.76 -2.79
C ALA A 64 8.97 3.27 -3.00
N LEU A 65 7.97 3.88 -2.34
CA LEU A 65 7.70 5.32 -2.40
C LEU A 65 8.66 6.12 -1.52
N LEU A 66 9.17 5.53 -0.43
CA LEU A 66 10.06 6.21 0.51
C LEU A 66 11.41 6.51 -0.14
N ASP A 67 12.13 7.54 0.33
CA ASP A 67 13.45 7.91 -0.21
C ASP A 67 14.56 7.00 0.27
N SER A 68 14.53 6.59 1.53
CA SER A 68 15.50 5.66 2.11
C SER A 68 14.76 4.49 2.77
N VAL A 69 15.12 3.28 2.36
CA VAL A 69 14.71 2.05 3.03
C VAL A 69 15.95 1.18 3.17
N ASP A 70 16.35 0.93 4.41
CA ASP A 70 17.42 0.00 4.69
C ASP A 70 16.81 -1.39 4.88
N CYS A 71 17.24 -2.35 4.04
CA CYS A 71 16.81 -3.75 4.17
C CYS A 71 17.83 -4.50 5.02
N PHE A 72 17.34 -5.25 5.99
CA PHE A 72 18.17 -6.14 6.78
C PHE A 72 17.55 -7.54 6.82
N GLN A 73 18.32 -8.54 6.39
CA GLN A 73 17.99 -9.95 6.66
C GLN A 73 18.48 -10.30 8.07
N PHE A 74 17.69 -10.00 9.11
CA PHE A 74 18.12 -10.20 10.50
C PHE A 74 17.57 -11.47 11.17
N SER A 75 16.67 -12.20 10.53
CA SER A 75 16.06 -13.36 11.17
C SER A 75 16.82 -14.64 10.81
N LYS A 76 17.10 -15.47 11.83
CA LYS A 76 17.58 -16.86 11.66
C LYS A 76 16.56 -17.74 10.93
N GLU A 77 15.32 -17.26 10.78
CA GLU A 77 14.23 -17.86 10.01
C GLU A 77 14.04 -17.25 8.61
N GLY A 78 14.90 -16.33 8.17
CA GLY A 78 14.83 -15.73 6.84
C GLY A 78 13.82 -14.58 6.67
N VAL A 79 13.36 -13.96 7.77
CA VAL A 79 12.48 -12.79 7.71
C VAL A 79 13.28 -11.53 7.36
N ALA A 80 12.93 -10.89 6.24
CA ALA A 80 13.44 -9.58 5.86
C ALA A 80 12.78 -8.48 6.71
N CYS A 81 13.60 -7.63 7.33
CA CYS A 81 13.16 -6.44 8.05
C CYS A 81 13.49 -5.21 7.21
N ALA A 82 12.54 -4.26 7.11
CA ALA A 82 12.77 -2.96 6.52
C ALA A 82 12.85 -1.89 7.61
N CYS A 83 13.91 -1.08 7.60
CA CYS A 83 14.02 0.12 8.40
C CYS A 83 13.79 1.33 7.50
N PHE A 84 12.92 2.23 7.93
CA PHE A 84 12.51 3.38 7.14
C PHE A 84 11.95 4.48 8.04
N ASP A 85 11.82 5.69 7.51
CA ASP A 85 11.18 6.78 8.22
C ASP A 85 9.65 6.57 8.28
N LEU A 86 9.18 6.25 9.49
CA LEU A 86 7.76 6.07 9.78
C LEU A 86 6.96 7.36 9.56
N HIS A 87 7.55 8.54 9.76
CA HIS A 87 6.84 9.79 9.56
C HIS A 87 6.53 10.04 8.08
N THR A 88 7.51 9.86 7.20
CA THR A 88 7.29 9.92 5.75
C THR A 88 6.26 8.88 5.30
N MET A 89 6.38 7.63 5.76
CA MET A 89 5.42 6.57 5.46
C MET A 89 3.98 6.93 5.86
N THR A 90 3.80 7.38 7.11
CA THR A 90 2.47 7.74 7.63
C THR A 90 1.88 8.96 6.94
N THR A 91 2.72 9.88 6.46
CA THR A 91 2.29 11.05 5.68
C THR A 91 1.70 10.63 4.33
N ILE A 92 2.40 9.79 3.57
CA ILE A 92 1.91 9.28 2.27
C ILE A 92 0.62 8.45 2.46
N LEU A 93 0.60 7.59 3.49
CA LEU A 93 -0.60 6.80 3.83
C LEU A 93 -1.80 7.68 4.17
N ALA A 94 -1.60 8.76 4.94
CA ALA A 94 -2.67 9.68 5.30
C ALA A 94 -3.27 10.35 4.07
N GLU A 95 -2.43 10.81 3.13
CA GLU A 95 -2.91 11.40 1.88
C GLU A 95 -3.69 10.40 1.02
N ASP A 96 -3.22 9.17 0.90
CA ASP A 96 -3.91 8.15 0.11
C ASP A 96 -5.20 7.65 0.76
N LEU A 97 -5.26 7.63 2.10
CA LEU A 97 -6.49 7.36 2.84
C LEU A 97 -7.53 8.45 2.60
N ASP A 98 -7.13 9.72 2.61
CA ASP A 98 -7.99 10.85 2.29
C ASP A 98 -8.51 10.76 0.84
N ARG A 99 -7.63 10.50 -0.14
CA ARG A 99 -8.03 10.29 -1.54
C ARG A 99 -9.01 9.11 -1.69
N ALA A 100 -8.76 8.01 -0.97
CA ALA A 100 -9.64 6.84 -1.00
C ALA A 100 -11.00 7.13 -0.35
N ASP A 101 -11.04 7.89 0.75
CA ASP A 101 -12.29 8.29 1.41
C ASP A 101 -13.12 9.23 0.51
N GLN A 102 -12.50 10.23 -0.10
CA GLN A 102 -13.16 11.12 -1.07
C GLN A 102 -13.75 10.36 -2.26
N LEU A 103 -13.04 9.36 -2.79
CA LEU A 103 -13.57 8.51 -3.84
C LEU A 103 -14.77 7.67 -3.34
N CYS A 104 -14.67 7.11 -2.14
CA CYS A 104 -15.76 6.38 -1.50
C CYS A 104 -17.02 7.24 -1.32
N GLU A 105 -16.88 8.51 -0.93
CA GLU A 105 -17.99 9.46 -0.83
C GLU A 105 -18.65 9.70 -2.19
N ARG A 106 -17.85 9.99 -3.21
CA ARG A 106 -18.33 10.27 -4.56
C ARG A 106 -19.13 9.13 -5.19
N ILE A 107 -18.77 7.88 -4.88
CA ILE A 107 -19.46 6.70 -5.44
C ILE A 107 -20.54 6.15 -4.50
N GLY A 108 -20.77 6.77 -3.34
CA GLY A 108 -21.83 6.38 -2.41
C GLY A 108 -21.53 5.11 -1.61
N VAL A 109 -20.30 4.94 -1.13
CA VAL A 109 -19.96 3.95 -0.10
C VAL A 109 -20.43 4.46 1.26
N SER A 110 -21.10 3.61 2.03
CA SER A 110 -21.65 4.01 3.33
C SER A 110 -20.54 4.42 4.33
N PRO A 111 -20.78 5.41 5.21
CA PRO A 111 -19.81 5.82 6.23
C PRO A 111 -19.27 4.66 7.08
N ALA A 112 -20.13 3.70 7.45
CA ALA A 112 -19.72 2.52 8.20
C ALA A 112 -18.69 1.67 7.45
N LYS A 113 -18.87 1.48 6.13
CA LYS A 113 -17.93 0.71 5.30
C LYS A 113 -16.62 1.47 5.06
N ARG A 114 -16.66 2.81 4.93
CA ARG A 114 -15.48 3.67 4.87
C ARG A 114 -14.65 3.61 6.14
N LEU A 115 -15.30 3.75 7.30
CA LEU A 115 -14.65 3.63 8.61
C LEU A 115 -14.03 2.24 8.83
N GLN A 116 -14.76 1.18 8.48
CA GLN A 116 -14.24 -0.18 8.58
C GLN A 116 -12.98 -0.35 7.73
N ARG A 117 -12.98 0.20 6.51
CA ARG A 117 -11.83 0.14 5.62
C ARG A 117 -10.61 0.87 6.18
N ALA A 118 -10.80 2.08 6.72
CA ALA A 118 -9.73 2.84 7.34
C ALA A 118 -9.09 2.06 8.51
N LYS A 119 -9.92 1.43 9.37
CA LYS A 119 -9.42 0.55 10.44
C LYS A 119 -8.61 -0.62 9.91
N GLN A 120 -9.10 -1.28 8.86
CA GLN A 120 -8.36 -2.38 8.23
C GLN A 120 -7.03 -1.92 7.64
N ALA A 121 -6.95 -0.71 7.07
CA ALA A 121 -5.70 -0.16 6.58
C ALA A 121 -4.70 0.08 7.72
N LEU A 122 -5.14 0.68 8.83
CA LEU A 122 -4.29 0.88 10.01
C LEU A 122 -3.79 -0.45 10.58
N HIS A 123 -4.67 -1.45 10.69
CA HIS A 123 -4.30 -2.82 11.07
C HIS A 123 -3.25 -3.40 10.12
N TYR A 124 -3.52 -3.31 8.83
CA TYR A 124 -2.67 -3.84 7.78
C TYR A 124 -1.26 -3.28 7.89
N PHE A 125 -1.09 -1.96 8.04
CA PHE A 125 0.21 -1.31 8.18
C PHE A 125 0.82 -1.39 9.59
N GLY A 126 0.13 -2.02 10.56
CA GLY A 126 0.62 -2.12 11.95
C GLY A 126 0.61 -0.78 12.69
N LEU A 127 -0.27 0.14 12.31
CA LEU A 127 -0.42 1.49 12.86
C LEU A 127 -1.55 1.60 13.89
N GLU A 128 -2.02 0.47 14.42
CA GLU A 128 -2.95 0.48 15.53
C GLU A 128 -2.25 1.05 16.78
N GLY A 129 -2.95 1.84 17.59
CA GLY A 129 -2.41 2.38 18.83
C GLY A 129 -1.87 1.27 19.76
N PRO A 130 -1.04 1.62 20.77
CA PRO A 130 -0.48 0.63 21.67
C PRO A 130 -1.60 -0.23 22.28
N ARG A 131 -1.38 -1.55 22.26
CA ARG A 131 -2.25 -2.55 22.92
C ARG A 131 -2.15 -2.46 24.43
#